data_AF-W7LKC4-F1
#
_entry.id   AF-W7LKC4-F1
#
_cell.length_a   1.000
_cell.length_b   1.000
_cell.length_c   1.000
_cell.angle_alpha   90.00
_cell.angle_beta   90.00
_cell.angle_gamma   90.00
#
_symmetry.space_group_name_H-M   'P 1'
#
loop_
_entity.id
_entity.type
_entity.pdbx_description
1 polymer ?
#
loop_
_entity_poly.entity_id
_entity_poly.type
_entity_poly.pdbx_seq_one_letter_code
_entity_poly.pdbx_strand_id
1 'polypeptide(L)'
;MNLSTITQQWIDQNPMRNTIRTMRKTGIHQWGFVIYRATYGDDDLWDRYLAALKENIRENLQRNKCHDLLDQYAHWEVVCMEAGGNGKTDVRRLFAAWCAEQTDRFAEQPSLTPPRFTHCLYVNEECLSTLEAHEEARLKRKVPGLGPPLPPLVAVVIDGGYSPPSRGWGLASRQEFPPVEGCSDKYVGWEYYNVVYIPLLYDKLHNQRLDDEPDYVRPPAIAPLGNLSMEERS
;
A
#
# COMPACT_ATOMS: atom_id res chain seq x y z
N MET A 1 19.60 12.59 -8.66
CA MET A 1 19.04 12.71 -10.04
C MET A 1 17.88 13.72 -10.02
N ASN A 2 17.55 14.43 -11.12
CA ASN A 2 16.46 15.43 -11.12
C ASN A 2 15.38 15.09 -12.16
N LEU A 3 14.10 15.29 -11.81
CA LEU A 3 12.95 15.04 -12.69
C LEU A 3 13.04 15.79 -14.03
N SER A 4 13.65 16.98 -14.06
CA SER A 4 13.78 17.81 -15.27
C SER A 4 14.87 17.33 -16.23
N THR A 5 15.87 16.58 -15.76
CA THR A 5 17.05 16.18 -16.54
C THR A 5 17.00 14.74 -17.03
N ILE A 6 16.03 13.95 -16.57
CA ILE A 6 15.85 12.56 -16.97
C ILE A 6 15.23 12.47 -18.37
N THR A 7 15.80 11.60 -19.20
CA THR A 7 15.33 11.36 -20.57
C THR A 7 14.04 10.56 -20.60
N GLN A 8 13.22 10.75 -21.64
CA GLN A 8 12.00 9.97 -21.83
C GLN A 8 12.30 8.46 -21.94
N GLN A 9 13.40 8.10 -22.61
CA GLN A 9 13.85 6.72 -22.74
C GLN A 9 14.13 6.08 -21.38
N TRP A 10 14.79 6.81 -20.47
CA TRP A 10 15.04 6.30 -19.12
C TRP A 10 13.74 6.05 -18.37
N ILE A 11 12.77 6.98 -18.49
CA ILE A 11 11.44 6.83 -17.87
C ILE A 11 10.74 5.59 -18.41
N ASP A 12 10.71 5.39 -19.72
CA ASP A 12 9.96 4.29 -20.35
C ASP A 12 10.48 2.90 -19.94
N GLN A 13 11.77 2.79 -19.66
CA GLN A 13 12.43 1.57 -19.20
C GLN A 13 12.37 1.38 -17.68
N ASN A 14 11.87 2.37 -16.94
CA ASN A 14 11.89 2.36 -15.49
C ASN A 14 10.68 1.63 -14.89
N PRO A 15 10.86 0.77 -13.87
CA PRO A 15 9.74 0.14 -13.17
C PRO A 15 8.77 1.13 -12.51
N MET A 16 9.24 2.33 -12.13
CA MET A 16 8.49 3.42 -11.49
C MET A 16 8.05 4.51 -12.49
N ARG A 17 7.89 4.15 -13.77
CA ARG A 17 7.64 5.11 -14.86
C ARG A 17 6.37 5.94 -14.67
N ASN A 18 5.30 5.36 -14.14
CA ASN A 18 4.01 6.06 -14.04
C ASN A 18 4.06 7.13 -12.95
N THR A 19 4.74 6.82 -11.84
CA THR A 19 5.04 7.74 -10.74
C THR A 19 5.83 8.93 -11.27
N ILE A 20 6.93 8.66 -11.97
CA ILE A 20 7.80 9.71 -12.53
C ILE A 20 7.04 10.57 -13.56
N ARG A 21 6.26 9.95 -14.45
CA ARG A 21 5.43 10.67 -15.43
C ARG A 21 4.37 11.54 -14.75
N THR A 22 3.72 11.04 -13.71
CA THR A 22 2.69 11.78 -12.99
C THR A 22 3.28 12.97 -12.25
N MET A 23 4.43 12.79 -11.57
CA MET A 23 5.15 13.92 -10.95
C MET A 23 5.49 15.02 -11.97
N ARG A 24 5.99 14.65 -13.16
CA ARG A 24 6.32 15.62 -14.22
C ARG A 24 5.09 16.35 -14.76
N LYS A 25 3.95 15.67 -14.90
CA LYS A 25 2.72 16.24 -15.47
C LYS A 25 1.97 17.12 -14.46
N THR A 26 1.90 16.69 -13.21
CA THR A 26 1.12 17.35 -12.16
C THR A 26 1.93 18.39 -11.38
N GLY A 27 3.26 18.32 -11.41
CA GLY A 27 4.15 19.13 -10.57
C GLY A 27 4.17 18.69 -9.11
N ILE A 28 3.47 17.60 -8.76
CA ILE A 28 3.40 17.10 -7.38
C ILE A 28 4.58 16.18 -7.17
N HIS A 29 5.60 16.73 -6.53
CA HIS A 29 6.87 16.04 -6.27
C HIS A 29 6.84 15.29 -4.93
N GLN A 30 5.77 14.53 -4.69
CA GLN A 30 5.59 13.70 -3.50
C GLN A 30 5.00 12.35 -3.90
N TRP A 31 5.50 11.28 -3.32
CA TRP A 31 4.92 9.94 -3.46
C TRP A 31 5.03 9.14 -2.15
N GLY A 32 4.37 7.98 -2.14
CA GLY A 32 4.12 7.19 -0.96
C GLY A 32 2.67 7.33 -0.52
N PHE A 33 2.19 6.36 0.25
CA PHE A 33 0.85 6.37 0.80
C PHE A 33 0.80 7.12 2.13
N VAL A 34 -0.39 7.63 2.48
CA VAL A 34 -0.71 7.99 3.86
C VAL A 34 -0.87 6.69 4.66
N ILE A 35 -0.28 6.63 5.85
CA ILE A 35 -0.25 5.45 6.70
C ILE A 35 -1.12 5.69 7.92
N TYR A 36 -2.20 4.92 8.04
CA TYR A 36 -3.05 4.89 9.21
C TYR A 36 -2.54 3.84 10.19
N ARG A 37 -2.21 4.28 11.39
CA ARG A 37 -1.80 3.43 12.51
C ARG A 37 -2.98 3.26 13.46
N ALA A 38 -3.39 2.04 13.72
CA ALA A 38 -4.27 1.80 14.87
C ALA A 38 -3.46 1.83 16.19
N THR A 39 -4.04 2.42 17.22
CA THR A 39 -3.36 2.64 18.51
C THR A 39 -3.39 1.36 19.35
N TYR A 40 -2.24 0.69 19.45
CA TYR A 40 -2.08 -0.55 20.22
C TYR A 40 -0.98 -0.42 21.27
N GLY A 41 -0.94 0.65 22.06
CA GLY A 41 -0.14 0.75 23.30
C GLY A 41 1.38 0.49 23.25
N ASP A 42 1.96 0.14 22.10
CA ASP A 42 3.34 -0.26 21.90
C ASP A 42 3.94 0.59 20.77
N ASP A 43 4.51 1.73 21.18
CA ASP A 43 5.19 2.68 20.29
C ASP A 43 6.54 2.13 19.81
N ASP A 44 7.21 1.32 20.61
CA ASP A 44 8.50 0.72 20.25
C ASP A 44 8.34 -0.31 19.12
N LEU A 45 7.31 -1.17 19.21
CA LEU A 45 6.96 -2.11 18.14
C LEU A 45 6.58 -1.38 16.85
N TRP A 46 5.81 -0.29 16.98
CA TRP A 46 5.44 0.54 15.83
C TRP A 46 6.66 1.19 15.16
N ASP A 47 7.56 1.78 15.94
CA ASP A 47 8.73 2.47 15.40
C ASP A 47 9.66 1.50 14.67
N ARG A 48 9.85 0.29 15.21
CA ARG A 48 10.57 -0.79 14.51
C ARG A 48 9.85 -1.22 13.23
N TYR A 49 8.52 -1.39 13.28
CA TYR A 49 7.73 -1.73 12.10
C TYR A 49 7.87 -0.66 11.00
N LEU A 50 7.73 0.61 11.35
CA LEU A 50 7.83 1.73 10.41
C LEU A 50 9.23 1.85 9.83
N ALA A 51 10.28 1.61 10.64
CA ALA A 51 11.65 1.56 10.18
C ALA A 51 11.86 0.41 9.18
N ALA A 52 11.37 -0.79 9.49
CA ALA A 52 11.46 -1.95 8.61
C ALA A 52 10.69 -1.73 7.29
N LEU A 53 9.50 -1.11 7.34
CA LEU A 53 8.73 -0.73 6.14
C LEU A 53 9.52 0.21 5.23
N LYS A 54 10.06 1.30 5.80
CA LYS A 54 10.85 2.30 5.05
C LYS A 54 12.10 1.69 4.44
N GLU A 55 12.78 0.82 5.17
CA GLU A 55 13.98 0.13 4.69
C GLU A 55 13.66 -0.84 3.55
N ASN A 56 12.59 -1.63 3.65
CA ASN A 56 12.15 -2.52 2.57
C ASN A 56 11.81 -1.74 1.28
N ILE A 57 11.17 -0.58 1.42
CA ILE A 57 10.88 0.31 0.29
C ILE A 57 12.17 0.86 -0.32
N ARG A 58 13.10 1.34 0.50
CA ARG A 58 14.41 1.82 0.03
C ARG A 58 15.19 0.74 -0.71
N GLU A 59 15.26 -0.47 -0.17
CA GLU A 59 15.92 -1.60 -0.85
C GLU A 59 15.28 -1.91 -2.21
N ASN A 60 13.95 -1.85 -2.30
CA ASN A 60 13.24 -2.05 -3.56
C ASN A 60 13.63 -0.97 -4.58
N LEU A 61 13.65 0.30 -4.18
CA LEU A 61 14.07 1.41 -5.04
C LEU A 61 15.55 1.29 -5.47
N GLN A 62 16.42 0.80 -4.60
CA GLN A 62 17.83 0.53 -4.92
C GLN A 62 17.95 -0.59 -5.97
N ARG A 63 17.25 -1.72 -5.77
CA ARG A 63 17.22 -2.83 -6.73
C ARG A 63 16.72 -2.37 -8.11
N ASN A 64 15.74 -1.48 -8.13
CA ASN A 64 15.19 -0.89 -9.35
C ASN A 64 15.97 0.34 -9.87
N LYS A 65 17.09 0.71 -9.24
CA LYS A 65 17.94 1.86 -9.62
C LYS A 65 17.18 3.20 -9.70
N CYS A 66 16.20 3.37 -8.82
CA CYS A 66 15.34 4.55 -8.74
C CYS A 66 15.57 5.39 -7.48
N HIS A 67 16.29 4.86 -6.49
CA HIS A 67 16.52 5.52 -5.19
C HIS A 67 17.11 6.94 -5.34
N ASP A 68 18.10 7.14 -6.22
CA ASP A 68 18.73 8.44 -6.50
C ASP A 68 17.76 9.55 -6.97
N LEU A 69 16.58 9.16 -7.42
CA LEU A 69 15.52 10.08 -7.86
C LEU A 69 14.35 10.12 -6.90
N LEU A 70 13.85 8.96 -6.46
CA LEU A 70 12.58 8.87 -5.76
C LEU A 70 12.72 9.00 -4.25
N ASP A 71 13.87 8.69 -3.66
CA ASP A 71 14.04 8.82 -2.20
C ASP A 71 13.82 10.26 -1.73
N GLN A 72 14.27 11.25 -2.49
CA GLN A 72 14.09 12.69 -2.16
C GLN A 72 12.62 13.16 -2.23
N TYR A 73 11.74 12.41 -2.91
CA TYR A 73 10.32 12.72 -3.06
C TYR A 73 9.43 11.79 -2.23
N ALA A 74 10.01 10.83 -1.51
CA ALA A 74 9.25 9.93 -0.65
C ALA A 74 8.72 10.70 0.56
N HIS A 75 7.41 10.70 0.74
CA HIS A 75 6.75 11.41 1.83
C HIS A 75 5.96 10.43 2.70
N TRP A 76 6.35 10.33 3.97
CA TRP A 76 5.76 9.42 4.94
C TRP A 76 4.87 10.20 5.89
N GLU A 77 3.57 10.12 5.68
CA GLU A 77 2.59 10.74 6.55
C GLU A 77 1.91 9.66 7.36
N VAL A 78 1.96 9.78 8.68
CA VAL A 78 1.40 8.82 9.62
C VAL A 78 0.27 9.50 10.37
N VAL A 79 -0.92 8.91 10.30
CA VAL A 79 -2.10 9.35 11.03
C VAL A 79 -2.42 8.30 12.10
N CYS A 80 -2.36 8.69 13.36
CA CYS A 80 -2.78 7.85 14.47
C CYS A 80 -4.30 7.87 14.59
N MET A 81 -4.92 6.70 14.60
CA MET A 81 -6.36 6.57 14.80
C MET A 81 -6.70 6.70 16.29
N GLU A 82 -7.86 7.26 16.63
CA GLU A 82 -8.31 7.29 18.02
C GLU A 82 -8.69 5.89 18.52
N ALA A 83 -8.53 5.67 19.83
CA ALA A 83 -8.86 4.40 20.47
C ALA A 83 -10.33 4.04 20.22
N GLY A 84 -10.56 2.91 19.53
CA GLY A 84 -11.90 2.41 19.18
C GLY A 84 -12.26 2.53 17.70
N GLY A 85 -11.55 3.34 16.92
CA GLY A 85 -11.61 3.35 15.47
C GLY A 85 -10.66 2.31 14.88
N ASN A 86 -11.05 1.03 14.91
CA ASN A 86 -10.13 -0.06 14.55
C ASN A 86 -10.45 -0.69 13.19
N GLY A 87 -11.51 -0.21 12.52
CA GLY A 87 -12.05 -0.80 11.30
C GLY A 87 -11.56 -0.10 10.03
N LYS A 88 -11.49 -0.86 8.94
CA LYS A 88 -11.13 -0.33 7.60
C LYS A 88 -12.14 0.71 7.11
N THR A 89 -13.40 0.64 7.56
CA THR A 89 -14.43 1.66 7.30
C THR A 89 -14.08 3.01 7.94
N ASP A 90 -13.56 3.02 9.17
CA ASP A 90 -13.11 4.25 9.84
C ASP A 90 -11.90 4.85 9.11
N VAL A 91 -10.96 4.00 8.69
CA VAL A 91 -9.82 4.44 7.89
C VAL A 91 -10.28 5.11 6.59
N ARG A 92 -11.23 4.51 5.84
CA ARG A 92 -11.77 5.13 4.62
C ARG A 92 -12.39 6.50 4.89
N ARG A 93 -13.13 6.65 6.00
CA ARG A 93 -13.73 7.93 6.38
C ARG A 93 -12.66 8.98 6.71
N LEU A 94 -11.66 8.63 7.52
CA LEU A 94 -10.55 9.53 7.86
C LEU A 94 -9.74 9.91 6.62
N PHE A 95 -9.48 8.93 5.74
CA PHE A 95 -8.79 9.15 4.49
C PHE A 95 -9.55 10.05 3.52
N ALA A 96 -10.87 9.89 3.40
CA ALA A 96 -11.70 10.78 2.60
C ALA A 96 -11.66 12.22 3.14
N ALA A 97 -11.71 12.41 4.46
CA ALA A 97 -11.57 13.72 5.10
C ALA A 97 -10.18 14.33 4.84
N TRP A 98 -9.12 13.52 5.00
CA TRP A 98 -7.75 13.95 4.68
C TRP A 98 -7.63 14.37 3.20
N CYS A 99 -8.15 13.60 2.25
CA CYS A 99 -8.15 13.96 0.84
C CYS A 99 -8.95 15.25 0.57
N ALA A 100 -10.05 15.48 1.30
CA ALA A 100 -10.88 16.68 1.21
C ALA A 100 -10.12 17.97 1.62
N GLU A 101 -9.14 17.86 2.51
CA GLU A 101 -8.27 18.98 2.92
C GLU A 101 -7.18 19.30 1.87
N GLN A 102 -6.89 18.36 0.98
CA GLN A 102 -5.84 18.50 -0.05
C GLN A 102 -6.39 18.88 -1.44
N THR A 103 -7.71 18.96 -1.59
CA THR A 103 -8.41 18.84 -2.90
C THR A 103 -8.30 20.06 -3.81
N ASP A 104 -7.87 21.20 -3.30
CA ASP A 104 -7.61 22.40 -4.12
C ASP A 104 -6.59 22.14 -5.24
N ARG A 105 -5.78 21.09 -5.13
CA ARG A 105 -4.70 20.76 -6.09
C ARG A 105 -5.10 19.84 -7.25
N PHE A 106 -6.28 19.18 -7.21
CA PHE A 106 -6.61 18.07 -8.14
C PHE A 106 -7.92 18.23 -8.90
N ALA A 107 -8.76 19.18 -8.52
CA ALA A 107 -10.08 19.38 -9.13
C ALA A 107 -10.02 19.57 -10.66
N GLU A 108 -8.91 20.09 -11.18
CA GLU A 108 -8.75 20.36 -12.61
C GLU A 108 -8.35 19.13 -13.46
N GLN A 109 -7.74 18.08 -12.88
CA GLN A 109 -7.28 16.89 -13.64
C GLN A 109 -7.49 15.56 -12.86
N PRO A 110 -8.75 15.08 -12.72
CA PRO A 110 -9.05 13.87 -11.96
C PRO A 110 -8.34 12.61 -12.44
N SER A 111 -8.06 12.49 -13.74
CA SER A 111 -7.37 11.33 -14.33
C SER A 111 -5.87 11.24 -14.01
N LEU A 112 -5.28 12.31 -13.42
CA LEU A 112 -3.89 12.32 -12.99
C LEU A 112 -3.75 12.29 -11.47
N THR A 113 -4.84 11.98 -10.75
CA THR A 113 -4.84 11.88 -9.29
C THR A 113 -3.82 10.83 -8.85
N PRO A 114 -2.76 11.20 -8.10
CA PRO A 114 -1.77 10.25 -7.63
C PRO A 114 -2.37 9.20 -6.68
N PRO A 115 -1.82 7.97 -6.62
CA PRO A 115 -2.28 6.89 -5.74
C PRO A 115 -2.43 7.29 -4.28
N ARG A 116 -1.60 8.22 -3.79
CA ARG A 116 -1.68 8.78 -2.43
C ARG A 116 -3.07 9.34 -2.07
N PHE A 117 -3.84 9.79 -3.07
CA PHE A 117 -5.16 10.41 -2.86
C PHE A 117 -6.32 9.47 -3.21
N THR A 118 -6.03 8.26 -3.68
CA THR A 118 -7.03 7.23 -4.00
C THR A 118 -6.92 6.01 -3.08
N HIS A 119 -5.72 5.75 -2.56
CA HIS A 119 -5.43 4.61 -1.69
C HIS A 119 -4.59 5.03 -0.49
N CYS A 120 -4.71 4.28 0.60
CA CYS A 120 -3.89 4.46 1.80
C CYS A 120 -3.43 3.12 2.37
N LEU A 121 -2.44 3.17 3.25
CA LEU A 121 -2.03 2.02 4.04
C LEU A 121 -2.71 2.06 5.40
N TYR A 122 -3.09 0.90 5.90
CA TYR A 122 -3.53 0.70 7.26
C TYR A 122 -2.68 -0.39 7.91
N VAL A 123 -2.21 -0.14 9.13
CA VAL A 123 -1.39 -1.07 9.90
C VAL A 123 -2.13 -1.35 11.21
N ASN A 124 -2.69 -2.56 11.29
CA ASN A 124 -3.34 -3.08 12.49
C ASN A 124 -2.40 -4.00 13.29
N GLU A 125 -2.88 -4.56 14.39
CA GLU A 125 -2.13 -5.49 15.24
C GLU A 125 -1.64 -6.73 14.45
N GLU A 126 -2.46 -7.26 13.55
CA GLU A 126 -2.08 -8.39 12.68
C GLU A 126 -0.93 -8.03 11.72
N CYS A 127 -0.86 -6.79 11.26
CA CYS A 127 0.29 -6.31 10.49
C CYS A 127 1.55 -6.25 11.36
N LEU A 128 1.44 -5.74 12.58
CA LEU A 128 2.57 -5.64 13.52
C LEU A 128 3.12 -7.01 13.93
N SER A 129 2.26 -8.02 14.08
CA SER A 129 2.68 -9.38 14.43
C SER A 129 3.57 -10.03 13.36
N THR A 130 3.58 -9.51 12.12
CA THR A 130 4.49 -9.98 11.07
C THR A 130 5.94 -9.51 11.23
N LEU A 131 6.20 -8.54 12.12
CA LEU A 131 7.51 -7.92 12.27
C LEU A 131 8.57 -8.87 12.80
N GLU A 132 8.28 -9.59 13.89
CA GLU A 132 9.29 -10.39 14.59
C GLU A 132 9.90 -11.46 13.68
N ALA A 133 9.04 -12.24 13.01
CA ALA A 133 9.48 -13.25 12.05
C ALA A 133 10.28 -12.64 10.88
N HIS A 134 9.89 -11.44 10.42
CA HIS A 134 10.59 -10.72 9.37
C HIS A 134 12.00 -10.28 9.81
N GLU A 135 12.11 -9.65 10.98
CA GLU A 135 13.38 -9.18 11.55
C GLU A 135 14.32 -10.35 11.85
N GLU A 136 13.82 -11.41 12.48
CA GLU A 136 14.62 -12.60 12.75
C GLU A 136 15.20 -13.24 11.49
N ALA A 137 14.37 -13.43 10.47
CA ALA A 137 14.82 -14.00 9.20
C ALA A 137 15.84 -13.08 8.51
N ARG A 138 15.69 -11.77 8.67
CA ARG A 138 16.60 -10.76 8.13
C ARG A 138 17.93 -10.76 8.86
N LEU A 139 17.96 -10.87 10.19
CA LEU A 139 19.19 -11.00 10.98
C LEU A 139 19.96 -12.28 10.66
N LYS A 140 19.26 -13.37 10.35
CA LYS A 140 19.87 -14.65 9.96
C LYS A 140 20.48 -14.61 8.55
N ARG A 141 20.19 -13.59 7.72
CA ARG A 141 20.81 -13.45 6.39
C ARG A 141 22.27 -13.02 6.49
N LYS A 142 23.15 -13.86 5.94
CA LYS A 142 24.58 -13.55 5.81
C LYS A 142 24.88 -12.60 4.66
N VAL A 143 24.05 -12.58 3.62
CA VAL A 143 24.23 -11.76 2.41
C VAL A 143 22.91 -11.11 2.03
N PRO A 144 22.84 -9.77 1.88
CA PRO A 144 21.65 -9.09 1.39
C PRO A 144 21.24 -9.62 0.01
N GLY A 145 19.97 -9.99 -0.16
CA GLY A 145 19.42 -10.45 -1.44
C GLY A 145 19.75 -11.91 -1.82
N LEU A 146 20.54 -12.64 -1.02
CA LEU A 146 20.82 -14.07 -1.22
C LEU A 146 20.19 -14.90 -0.09
N GLY A 147 19.36 -15.88 -0.43
CA GLY A 147 18.71 -16.78 0.53
C GLY A 147 17.19 -16.90 0.31
N PRO A 148 16.49 -17.66 1.18
CA PRO A 148 15.05 -17.79 1.08
C PRO A 148 14.36 -16.41 1.21
N PRO A 149 13.17 -16.25 0.59
CA PRO A 149 12.37 -15.04 0.75
C PRO A 149 12.12 -14.80 2.25
N LEU A 150 12.17 -13.52 2.67
CA LEU A 150 11.80 -13.18 4.05
C LEU A 150 10.32 -13.51 4.23
N PRO A 151 9.89 -13.93 5.44
CA PRO A 151 8.50 -13.78 5.84
C PRO A 151 8.04 -12.36 5.48
N PRO A 152 6.89 -12.17 4.82
CA PRO A 152 6.45 -10.86 4.41
C PRO A 152 6.13 -10.04 5.65
N LEU A 153 6.65 -8.82 5.66
CA LEU A 153 6.17 -7.73 6.48
C LEU A 153 4.95 -7.15 5.75
N VAL A 154 3.81 -7.03 6.44
CA VAL A 154 2.51 -6.86 5.79
C VAL A 154 1.85 -5.55 6.21
N ALA A 155 1.32 -4.79 5.25
CA ALA A 155 0.38 -3.70 5.49
C ALA A 155 -0.96 -4.00 4.79
N VAL A 156 -2.05 -3.42 5.27
CA VAL A 156 -3.32 -3.41 4.54
C VAL A 156 -3.30 -2.26 3.54
N VAL A 157 -3.56 -2.54 2.26
CA VAL A 157 -3.81 -1.51 1.24
C VAL A 157 -5.31 -1.31 1.13
N ILE A 158 -5.79 -0.09 1.35
CA ILE A 158 -7.22 0.26 1.29
C ILE A 158 -7.47 1.10 0.06
N ASP A 159 -8.45 0.70 -0.74
CA ASP A 159 -9.07 1.57 -1.75
C ASP A 159 -10.04 2.52 -1.04
N GLY A 160 -9.72 3.81 -1.11
CA GLY A 160 -10.50 4.88 -0.50
C GLY A 160 -11.81 5.18 -1.24
N GLY A 161 -11.90 4.85 -2.53
CA GLY A 161 -13.10 5.01 -3.34
C GLY A 161 -14.06 3.83 -3.26
N TYR A 162 -13.64 2.69 -2.70
CA TYR A 162 -14.49 1.52 -2.58
C TYR A 162 -15.69 1.76 -1.66
N SER A 163 -16.87 1.46 -2.18
CA SER A 163 -18.13 1.40 -1.43
C SER A 163 -18.70 -0.01 -1.53
N PRO A 164 -18.92 -0.72 -0.42
CA PRO A 164 -19.53 -2.03 -0.47
C PRO A 164 -20.95 -1.94 -1.05
N PRO A 165 -21.40 -2.93 -1.83
CA PRO A 165 -22.75 -2.91 -2.38
C PRO A 165 -23.79 -2.87 -1.25
N SER A 166 -24.77 -1.98 -1.40
CA SER A 166 -25.90 -1.90 -0.48
C SER A 166 -26.67 -3.23 -0.48
N ARG A 167 -26.79 -3.86 0.70
CA ARG A 167 -27.65 -5.03 0.92
C ARG A 167 -29.09 -4.69 0.50
N GLY A 168 -29.49 -5.02 -0.73
CA GLY A 168 -30.87 -4.79 -1.16
C GLY A 168 -31.11 -4.65 -2.65
N TRP A 169 -30.11 -4.42 -3.50
CA TRP A 169 -30.34 -4.36 -4.95
C TRP A 169 -29.94 -5.66 -5.64
N GLY A 170 -30.92 -6.57 -5.71
CA GLY A 170 -31.41 -7.01 -7.00
C GLY A 170 -30.56 -7.99 -7.79
N LEU A 171 -30.10 -9.04 -7.13
CA LEU A 171 -29.91 -10.43 -7.59
C LEU A 171 -29.20 -11.07 -6.40
N ALA A 172 -29.55 -12.29 -6.03
CA ALA A 172 -28.72 -13.05 -5.12
C ALA A 172 -27.30 -13.02 -5.69
N SER A 173 -26.41 -12.18 -5.14
CA SER A 173 -24.98 -12.36 -5.31
C SER A 173 -24.78 -13.78 -4.87
N ARG A 174 -24.59 -14.70 -5.83
CA ARG A 174 -24.11 -16.03 -5.52
C ARG A 174 -22.98 -15.80 -4.54
N GLN A 175 -23.09 -16.38 -3.36
CA GLN A 175 -22.08 -16.26 -2.33
C GLN A 175 -20.85 -17.01 -2.90
N GLU A 176 -20.11 -16.34 -3.78
CA GLU A 176 -19.05 -16.92 -4.58
C GLU A 176 -17.80 -17.12 -3.72
N PHE A 177 -17.65 -16.30 -2.68
CA PHE A 177 -16.52 -16.32 -1.76
C PHE A 177 -16.96 -16.31 -0.29
N PRO A 178 -16.18 -16.94 0.61
CA PRO A 178 -16.38 -16.83 2.06
C PRO A 178 -16.38 -15.37 2.53
N PRO A 179 -17.29 -14.96 3.43
CA PRO A 179 -17.42 -13.56 3.81
C PRO A 179 -16.16 -13.04 4.51
N VAL A 180 -15.65 -11.89 4.05
CA VAL A 180 -14.58 -11.12 4.71
C VAL A 180 -15.18 -9.82 5.20
N GLU A 181 -15.20 -9.63 6.52
CA GLU A 181 -15.86 -8.46 7.15
C GLU A 181 -17.32 -8.27 6.70
N GLY A 182 -18.01 -9.38 6.41
CA GLY A 182 -19.39 -9.38 5.91
C GLY A 182 -19.55 -9.08 4.41
N CYS A 183 -18.45 -8.92 3.66
CA CYS A 183 -18.44 -8.82 2.20
C CYS A 183 -18.22 -10.21 1.56
N SER A 184 -19.16 -10.65 0.74
CA SER A 184 -19.07 -11.91 -0.03
C SER A 184 -18.61 -11.72 -1.48
N ASP A 185 -18.34 -10.49 -1.88
CA ASP A 185 -17.85 -10.19 -3.22
C ASP A 185 -16.39 -10.65 -3.36
N LYS A 186 -15.99 -10.78 -4.62
CA LYS A 186 -14.60 -11.04 -4.98
C LYS A 186 -13.71 -9.94 -4.42
N TYR A 187 -14.00 -8.69 -4.79
CA TYR A 187 -13.27 -7.52 -4.31
C TYR A 187 -13.91 -6.96 -3.05
N VAL A 188 -13.11 -6.80 -1.98
CA VAL A 188 -13.59 -6.29 -0.68
C VAL A 188 -13.12 -4.86 -0.37
N GLY A 189 -12.50 -4.20 -1.35
CA GLY A 189 -12.01 -2.84 -1.22
C GLY A 189 -10.66 -2.70 -0.51
N TRP A 190 -9.99 -3.81 -0.24
CA TRP A 190 -8.68 -3.84 0.42
C TRP A 190 -8.00 -5.21 0.21
N GLU A 191 -6.67 -5.25 0.39
CA GLU A 191 -5.90 -6.50 0.46
C GLU A 191 -4.73 -6.39 1.45
N TYR A 192 -4.24 -7.53 1.95
CA TYR A 192 -2.95 -7.58 2.64
C TYR A 192 -1.84 -7.57 1.60
N TYR A 193 -0.84 -6.72 1.79
CA TYR A 193 0.23 -6.54 0.82
C TYR A 193 1.60 -6.63 1.48
N ASN A 194 2.51 -7.39 0.88
CA ASN A 194 3.90 -7.42 1.32
C ASN A 194 4.58 -6.07 1.03
N VAL A 195 5.04 -5.42 2.09
CA VAL A 195 5.54 -4.03 2.02
C VAL A 195 6.76 -3.85 1.12
N VAL A 196 7.51 -4.94 0.85
CA VAL A 196 8.63 -4.94 -0.11
C VAL A 196 8.19 -4.50 -1.52
N TYR A 197 6.95 -4.75 -1.89
CA TYR A 197 6.42 -4.47 -3.23
C TYR A 197 5.62 -3.16 -3.30
N ILE A 198 5.47 -2.43 -2.20
CA ILE A 198 4.75 -1.14 -2.12
C ILE A 198 5.16 -0.14 -3.22
N PRO A 199 6.45 0.03 -3.58
CA PRO A 199 6.80 1.00 -4.61
C PRO A 199 6.22 0.62 -5.98
N LEU A 200 6.29 -0.65 -6.33
CA LEU A 200 5.75 -1.16 -7.60
C LEU A 200 4.22 -1.09 -7.61
N LEU A 201 3.58 -1.40 -6.47
CA LEU A 201 2.13 -1.21 -6.32
C LEU A 201 1.74 0.27 -6.49
N TYR A 202 2.46 1.19 -5.84
CA TYR A 202 2.21 2.62 -5.98
C TYR A 202 2.32 3.03 -7.46
N ASP A 203 3.36 2.60 -8.17
CA ASP A 203 3.49 2.89 -9.61
C ASP A 203 2.33 2.34 -10.45
N LYS A 204 1.90 1.12 -10.13
CA LYS A 204 0.79 0.44 -10.80
C LYS A 204 -0.53 1.19 -10.61
N LEU A 205 -0.83 1.64 -9.40
CA LEU A 205 -2.10 2.29 -9.05
C LEU A 205 -2.29 3.67 -9.70
N HIS A 206 -1.29 4.21 -10.41
CA HIS A 206 -1.48 5.40 -11.23
C HIS A 206 -2.41 5.19 -12.42
N ASN A 207 -2.54 3.95 -12.91
CA ASN A 207 -3.32 3.66 -14.12
C ASN A 207 -4.09 2.33 -14.07
N GLN A 208 -4.05 1.63 -12.93
CA GLN A 208 -4.71 0.35 -12.71
C GLN A 208 -5.46 0.39 -11.38
N ARG A 209 -6.49 -0.44 -11.28
CA ARG A 209 -7.25 -0.61 -10.04
C ARG A 209 -6.56 -1.63 -9.15
N LEU A 210 -6.88 -1.57 -7.86
CA LEU A 210 -6.40 -2.56 -6.90
C LEU A 210 -6.98 -3.96 -7.20
N ASP A 211 -8.20 -4.01 -7.76
CA ASP A 211 -8.93 -5.24 -8.11
C ASP A 211 -8.72 -5.71 -9.56
N ASP A 212 -7.75 -5.16 -10.28
CA ASP A 212 -7.42 -5.61 -11.62
C ASP A 212 -6.83 -7.03 -11.55
N GLU A 213 -7.58 -8.00 -12.04
CA GLU A 213 -7.15 -9.39 -12.18
C GLU A 213 -5.98 -9.53 -13.16
N PRO A 214 -4.98 -10.39 -12.89
CA PRO A 214 -4.92 -11.41 -11.82
C PRO A 214 -4.23 -10.94 -10.53
N ASP A 215 -3.99 -9.63 -10.37
CA ASP A 215 -3.08 -9.14 -9.34
C ASP A 215 -3.71 -9.04 -7.95
N TYR A 216 -5.04 -8.95 -7.89
CA TYR A 216 -5.77 -8.91 -6.64
C TYR A 216 -5.79 -10.28 -5.97
N VAL A 217 -5.33 -10.31 -4.72
CA VAL A 217 -5.38 -11.51 -3.90
C VAL A 217 -6.35 -11.28 -2.77
N ARG A 218 -7.47 -12.01 -2.80
CA ARG A 218 -8.52 -11.85 -1.81
C ARG A 218 -8.01 -12.21 -0.40
N PRO A 219 -8.22 -11.34 0.61
CA PRO A 219 -7.92 -11.67 2.00
C PRO A 219 -8.58 -13.00 2.41
N PRO A 220 -7.94 -13.78 3.30
CA PRO A 220 -6.79 -13.46 4.15
C PRO A 220 -5.40 -13.61 3.47
N ALA A 221 -5.35 -13.95 2.19
CA ALA A 221 -4.09 -14.13 1.49
C ALA A 221 -3.33 -12.79 1.28
N ILE A 222 -2.01 -12.90 1.18
CA ILE A 222 -1.08 -11.76 1.06
C ILE A 222 -0.64 -11.61 -0.39
N ALA A 223 -0.95 -10.46 -0.99
CA ALA A 223 -0.51 -10.08 -2.32
C ALA A 223 1.00 -9.71 -2.34
N PRO A 224 1.68 -9.82 -3.51
CA PRO A 224 1.13 -10.20 -4.82
C PRO A 224 1.19 -11.71 -5.13
N LEU A 225 1.79 -12.55 -4.28
CA LEU A 225 2.12 -13.94 -4.64
C LEU A 225 1.19 -15.01 -4.05
N GLY A 226 0.19 -14.64 -3.25
CA GLY A 226 -0.98 -15.46 -2.87
C GLY A 226 -0.72 -16.81 -2.20
N ASN A 227 0.54 -17.17 -1.97
CA ASN A 227 0.97 -18.46 -1.41
C ASN A 227 1.14 -18.41 0.12
N LEU A 228 0.89 -17.25 0.73
CA LEU A 228 0.97 -17.03 2.17
C LEU A 228 -0.33 -16.35 2.62
N SER A 229 -0.96 -16.91 3.66
CA SER A 229 -2.12 -16.31 4.33
C SER A 229 -1.74 -15.66 5.66
N MET A 230 -2.53 -14.69 6.10
CA MET A 230 -2.48 -14.18 7.47
C MET A 230 -2.97 -15.23 8.49
N GLU A 231 -3.82 -16.17 8.09
CA GLU A 231 -4.39 -17.21 8.97
C GLU A 231 -3.44 -18.38 9.25
N GLU A 232 -2.52 -18.70 8.33
CA GLU A 232 -1.57 -19.81 8.48
C GLU A 232 -0.42 -19.49 9.47
N ARG A 233 -0.50 -18.34 10.18
CA ARG A 233 0.55 -17.80 11.07
C ARG A 233 0.15 -17.72 12.55
N SER A 234 -1.12 -17.95 12.87
CA SER A 234 -1.64 -18.04 14.25
C SER A 234 -1.52 -19.47 14.78
#